data_AF-A0A1Z9AEC6-F1
#
_entry.id   AF-A0A1Z9AEC6-F1
#
_cell.length_a   1.000
_cell.length_b   1.000
_cell.length_c   1.000
_cell.angle_alpha   90.00
_cell.angle_beta   90.00
_cell.angle_gamma   90.00
#
_symmetry.space_group_name_H-M   'P 1'
#
loop_
_entity.id
_entity.type
_entity.pdbx_description
1 polymer ?
#
loop_
_entity_poly.entity_id
_entity_poly.type
_entity_poly.pdbx_seq_one_letter_code
_entity_poly.pdbx_strand_id
1 'polypeptide(L)'
;MISNEEKNFDTPWLIVKSLYRASVLGFLILTLCLPLVLMSDQLYPIHNAILSMDRLTYNAMMFQTLIEMKTMVIVFLLLPAMGLHWTLRKEQAGQKQACSS
;
A
#
# COMPACT_ATOMS: atom_id res chain seq x y z
N MET A 1 -6.77 24.06 29.31
CA MET A 1 -7.61 22.85 29.28
C MET A 1 -7.67 22.38 27.84
N ILE A 2 -6.87 21.37 27.48
CA ILE A 2 -6.96 20.70 26.17
C ILE A 2 -8.25 19.87 26.23
N SER A 3 -9.25 20.26 25.45
CA SER A 3 -10.57 19.62 25.46
C SER A 3 -10.43 18.17 24.98
N ASN A 4 -11.17 17.25 25.61
CA ASN A 4 -11.16 15.80 25.31
C ASN A 4 -11.42 15.46 23.83
N GLU A 5 -11.90 16.41 23.03
CA GLU A 5 -12.08 16.25 21.58
C GLU A 5 -10.75 16.28 20.81
N GLU A 6 -9.78 17.12 21.21
CA GLU A 6 -8.49 17.21 20.53
C GLU A 6 -7.70 15.89 20.65
N LYS A 7 -7.73 15.29 21.84
CA LYS A 7 -7.18 13.95 22.10
C LYS A 7 -7.86 12.82 21.33
N ASN A 8 -9.15 12.98 20.98
CA ASN A 8 -9.90 11.96 20.24
C ASN A 8 -9.48 11.89 18.77
N PHE A 9 -9.01 13.00 18.18
CA PHE A 9 -8.51 13.03 16.81
C PHE A 9 -7.02 12.67 16.67
N ASP A 10 -6.23 12.77 17.74
CA ASP A 10 -4.80 12.42 17.72
C ASP A 10 -4.55 10.94 17.42
N THR A 11 -5.33 10.06 18.05
CA THR A 11 -5.20 8.61 17.89
C THR A 11 -5.49 8.14 16.45
N PRO A 12 -6.61 8.51 15.80
CA PRO A 12 -6.88 8.12 14.43
C PRO A 12 -5.92 8.80 13.44
N TRP A 13 -5.43 10.01 13.70
CA TRP A 13 -4.37 10.62 12.89
C TRP A 13 -3.05 9.84 12.97
N LEU A 14 -2.69 9.33 14.14
CA LEU A 14 -1.51 8.50 14.31
C LEU A 14 -1.62 7.19 13.51
N ILE A 15 -2.81 6.59 13.48
CA ILE A 15 -3.11 5.41 12.66
C ILE A 15 -3.00 5.72 11.16
N VAL A 16 -3.59 6.83 10.69
CA VAL A 16 -3.46 7.26 9.29
C VAL A 16 -1.99 7.45 8.91
N LYS A 17 -1.20 8.10 9.76
CA LYS A 17 0.22 8.36 9.53
C LYS A 17 1.04 7.07 9.51
N SER A 18 0.73 6.10 10.37
CA SER A 18 1.40 4.80 10.37
C SER A 18 1.05 3.98 9.12
N LEU A 19 -0.21 3.99 8.69
CA LEU A 19 -0.67 3.36 7.45
C LEU A 19 0.02 3.93 6.21
N TYR A 20 0.16 5.25 6.10
CA TYR A 20 0.92 5.87 5.00
C TYR A 20 2.39 5.47 5.02
N ARG A 21 3.03 5.47 6.20
CA ARG A 21 4.44 5.04 6.33
C ARG A 21 4.62 3.58 5.96
N ALA A 22 3.74 2.70 6.41
CA ALA A 22 3.74 1.30 6.05
C ALA A 22 3.52 1.10 4.55
N SER A 23 2.64 1.89 3.93
CA SER A 23 2.42 1.88 2.47
C SER A 23 3.69 2.26 1.71
N VAL A 24 4.35 3.36 2.10
CA VAL A 24 5.62 3.81 1.49
C VAL A 24 6.70 2.76 1.63
N LEU A 25 6.82 2.14 2.81
CA LEU A 25 7.80 1.07 3.04
C LEU A 25 7.49 -0.16 2.17
N GLY A 26 6.22 -0.52 2.04
CA GLY A 26 5.76 -1.56 1.13
C GLY A 26 6.11 -1.28 -0.34
N PHE A 27 5.89 -0.04 -0.81
CA PHE A 27 6.29 0.36 -2.17
C PHE A 27 7.81 0.34 -2.38
N LEU A 28 8.59 0.71 -1.38
CA LEU A 28 10.05 0.62 -1.43
C LEU A 28 10.51 -0.82 -1.59
N ILE A 29 9.95 -1.75 -0.81
CA ILE A 29 10.24 -3.19 -0.93
C ILE A 29 9.89 -3.70 -2.32
N LEU A 30 8.69 -3.35 -2.83
CA LEU A 30 8.28 -3.72 -4.20
C LEU A 30 9.22 -3.16 -5.27
N THR A 31 9.74 -1.95 -5.06
CA THR A 31 10.71 -1.33 -5.97
C THR A 31 12.05 -2.04 -5.92
N LEU A 32 12.51 -2.50 -4.75
CA LEU A 32 13.71 -3.33 -4.62
C LEU A 32 13.57 -4.70 -5.30
N CYS A 33 12.35 -5.15 -5.58
CA CYS A 33 12.10 -6.36 -6.35
C CYS A 33 12.14 -6.15 -7.88
N LEU A 34 12.22 -4.91 -8.40
CA LEU A 34 12.33 -4.67 -9.85
C LEU A 34 13.48 -5.45 -10.51
N PRO A 35 14.71 -5.47 -9.94
CA PRO A 35 15.82 -6.22 -10.52
C PRO A 35 15.51 -7.71 -10.68
N LEU A 36 14.74 -8.31 -9.77
CA LEU A 36 14.31 -9.70 -9.89
C LEU A 36 13.39 -9.89 -11.08
N VAL A 37 12.46 -8.95 -11.31
CA VAL A 37 11.57 -8.98 -12.49
C VAL A 37 12.37 -8.92 -13.79
N LEU A 38 13.38 -8.05 -13.85
CA LEU A 38 14.25 -7.92 -15.02
C LEU A 38 15.12 -9.16 -15.24
N MET A 39 15.66 -9.75 -14.17
CA MET A 39 16.44 -10.98 -14.23
C MET A 39 15.60 -12.19 -14.68
N SER A 40 14.33 -12.28 -14.26
CA SER A 40 13.42 -13.35 -14.67
C SER A 40 13.18 -13.41 -16.18
N ASP A 41 13.16 -12.27 -16.89
CA ASP A 41 13.02 -12.25 -18.35
C ASP A 41 14.26 -12.87 -19.04
N GLN A 42 15.44 -12.72 -18.44
CA GLN A 42 16.66 -13.38 -18.90
C GLN A 42 16.73 -14.86 -18.52
N LEU A 43 16.08 -15.26 -17.41
CA LEU A 43 16.03 -16.63 -16.94
C LEU A 43 15.02 -17.50 -17.70
N TYR A 44 13.97 -16.90 -18.26
CA TYR A 44 12.93 -17.60 -19.02
C TYR A 44 13.48 -18.55 -20.12
N PRO A 45 14.38 -18.14 -21.03
CA PRO A 45 14.90 -19.04 -22.06
C PRO A 45 15.68 -20.23 -21.47
N ILE A 46 16.37 -20.06 -20.35
CA ILE A 46 17.10 -21.13 -19.66
C ILE A 46 16.11 -22.13 -19.06
N HIS A 47 15.06 -21.64 -18.39
CA HIS A 47 14.02 -22.50 -17.83
C HIS A 47 13.25 -23.25 -18.92
N ASN A 48 12.86 -22.54 -19.99
CA ASN A 48 12.09 -23.11 -21.09
C ASN A 48 12.85 -24.21 -21.86
N ALA A 49 14.20 -24.17 -21.84
CA ALA A 49 15.03 -25.23 -22.39
C ALA A 49 14.99 -26.55 -21.58
N ILE A 50 14.64 -26.48 -20.29
CA ILE A 50 14.52 -27.63 -19.40
C ILE A 50 13.07 -28.14 -19.36
N LEU A 51 12.12 -27.21 -19.20
CA LEU A 51 10.69 -27.47 -19.11
C LEU A 51 9.96 -26.43 -19.96
N SER A 52 9.39 -26.90 -21.08
CA SER A 52 8.64 -26.04 -21.99
C SER A 52 7.41 -25.49 -21.28
N MET A 53 7.38 -24.18 -21.09
CA MET A 53 6.28 -23.48 -20.43
C MET A 53 6.01 -22.17 -21.16
N ASP A 54 4.73 -21.87 -21.38
CA ASP A 54 4.35 -20.60 -21.99
C ASP A 54 4.82 -19.42 -21.12
N ARG A 55 5.28 -18.33 -21.75
CA ARG A 55 5.77 -17.13 -21.07
C ARG A 55 4.75 -16.57 -20.09
N LEU A 56 3.46 -16.60 -20.45
CA LEU A 56 2.42 -16.01 -19.64
C LEU A 56 2.22 -16.80 -18.34
N THR A 57 2.23 -18.13 -18.44
CA THR A 57 2.10 -19.01 -17.28
C THR A 57 3.35 -18.95 -16.39
N TYR A 58 4.54 -18.88 -16.99
CA TYR A 58 5.80 -18.74 -16.24
C TYR A 58 5.85 -17.43 -15.45
N ASN A 59 5.52 -16.31 -16.09
CA ASN A 59 5.49 -15.00 -15.44
C ASN A 59 4.43 -14.94 -14.34
N ALA A 60 3.25 -15.52 -14.57
CA ALA A 60 2.21 -15.58 -13.56
C ALA A 60 2.68 -16.33 -12.30
N MET A 61 3.33 -17.49 -12.47
CA MET A 61 3.86 -18.25 -11.33
C MET A 61 5.02 -17.53 -10.62
N MET A 62 5.98 -16.98 -11.37
CA MET A 62 7.15 -16.33 -10.80
C MET A 62 6.82 -15.01 -10.09
N PHE A 63 5.76 -14.32 -10.50
CA PHE A 63 5.39 -13.01 -9.96
C PHE A 63 4.13 -13.02 -9.10
N GLN A 64 3.51 -14.17 -8.88
CA GLN A 64 2.29 -14.27 -8.06
C GLN A 64 2.50 -13.62 -6.68
N THR A 65 3.60 -13.93 -6.00
CA THR A 65 3.91 -13.35 -4.69
C THR A 65 4.10 -11.82 -4.76
N LEU A 66 4.69 -11.28 -5.82
CA LEU A 66 4.82 -9.83 -6.01
C LEU A 66 3.46 -9.16 -6.22
N ILE A 67 2.57 -9.82 -6.97
CA ILE A 67 1.19 -9.34 -7.20
C ILE A 67 0.41 -9.35 -5.87
N GLU A 68 0.54 -10.40 -5.07
CA GLU A 68 -0.09 -10.52 -3.75
C GLU A 68 0.42 -9.43 -2.80
N MET A 69 1.74 -9.22 -2.73
CA MET A 69 2.34 -8.15 -1.91
C MET A 69 1.89 -6.76 -2.35
N LYS A 70 1.86 -6.49 -3.66
CA LYS A 70 1.33 -5.22 -4.20
C LYS A 70 -0.13 -5.02 -3.80
N THR A 71 -0.94 -6.07 -3.93
CA THR A 71 -2.36 -6.02 -3.55
C THR A 71 -2.52 -5.75 -2.06
N MET A 72 -1.72 -6.40 -1.20
CA MET A 72 -1.67 -6.12 0.23
C MET A 72 -1.39 -4.64 0.53
N VAL A 73 -0.33 -4.08 -0.07
CA VAL A 73 0.06 -2.69 0.16
C VAL A 73 -1.03 -1.72 -0.30
N ILE A 74 -1.63 -1.94 -1.47
CA ILE A 74 -2.62 -1.02 -2.01
C ILE A 74 -3.96 -1.14 -1.27
N VAL A 75 -4.48 -2.35 -1.15
CA VAL A 75 -5.85 -2.61 -0.68
C VAL A 75 -5.96 -2.48 0.84
N PHE A 76 -4.93 -2.91 1.59
CA PHE A 76 -5.00 -2.94 3.04
C PHE A 76 -4.23 -1.81 3.74
N LEU A 77 -3.30 -1.14 3.04
CA LEU A 77 -2.58 0.00 3.64
C LEU A 77 -3.01 1.33 3.01
N LEU A 78 -2.84 1.48 1.70
CA LEU A 78 -3.03 2.78 1.04
C LEU A 78 -4.50 3.21 0.99
N LEU A 79 -5.39 2.33 0.55
CA LEU A 79 -6.83 2.59 0.45
C LEU A 79 -7.44 2.97 1.82
N PRO A 80 -7.20 2.20 2.89
CA PRO A 80 -7.65 2.57 4.23
C PRO A 80 -7.02 3.87 4.73
N ALA A 81 -5.73 4.12 4.47
CA ALA A 81 -5.08 5.38 4.83
C ALA A 81 -5.79 6.59 4.19
N MET A 82 -6.10 6.50 2.90
CA MET A 82 -6.80 7.55 2.16
C MET A 82 -8.23 7.74 2.66
N GLY A 83 -8.96 6.64 2.88
CA GLY A 83 -10.33 6.67 3.40
C GLY A 83 -10.40 7.34 4.77
N LEU A 84 -9.61 6.87 5.73
CA LEU A 84 -9.54 7.47 7.07
C LEU A 84 -9.07 8.92 7.02
N HIS A 85 -8.06 9.24 6.19
CA HIS A 85 -7.59 10.62 6.04
C HIS A 85 -8.69 11.57 5.55
N TRP A 86 -9.49 11.15 4.56
CA TRP A 86 -10.62 11.95 4.08
C TRP A 86 -11.65 12.12 5.20
N THR A 87 -12.09 11.02 5.83
CA THR A 87 -13.12 11.06 6.88
C THR A 87 -12.72 12.00 8.01
N LEU A 88 -11.50 11.87 8.54
CA LEU A 88 -10.99 12.74 9.61
C LEU A 88 -10.93 14.21 9.18
N ARG A 89 -10.49 14.49 7.93
CA ARG A 89 -10.44 15.87 7.42
C ARG A 89 -11.84 16.48 7.28
N LYS A 90 -12.84 15.68 6.90
CA LYS A 90 -14.23 16.12 6.79
C LYS A 90 -14.83 16.42 8.16
N GLU A 91 -14.58 15.57 9.16
CA GLU A 91 -15.05 15.79 10.53
C GLU A 91 -14.42 17.05 11.16
N GLN A 92 -13.11 17.24 10.99
CA GLN A 92 -12.43 18.45 11.47
C GLN A 92 -12.94 19.74 10.78
N ALA A 93 -13.29 19.69 9.50
CA ALA A 93 -13.86 20.83 8.78
C ALA A 93 -15.27 21.16 9.27
N GLY A 94 -16.10 20.15 9.56
CA GLY A 94 -17.44 20.34 10.12
C GLY A 94 -17.43 20.89 11.55
N GLN A 95 -16.52 20.42 12.40
CA GLN A 95 -16.35 20.93 13.78
C GLN A 95 -15.95 22.40 13.80
N LYS A 96 -15.05 22.83 12.91
CA LYS A 96 -14.63 24.24 12.80
C LYS A 96 -15.77 25.17 12.38
N GLN A 97 -16.72 24.69 11.57
CA GLN A 97 -17.90 25.47 11.18
C GLN A 97 -18.93 25.57 12.32
N ALA A 98 -19.14 24.48 13.07
CA ALA A 98 -20.06 24.47 14.21
C ALA A 98 -19.61 25.36 15.38
N CYS A 99 -18.29 25.54 15.58
CA CYS A 99 -17.75 26.42 16.63
C CYS A 99 -17.69 27.91 16.23
N SER A 100 -18.01 28.23 14.96
CA SER A 100 -18.01 29.59 14.40
C SER A 100 -19.42 30.17 14.17
N SER A 101 -20.48 29.42 14.50
CA SER A 101 -21.89 29.85 14.39
C SER A 101 -22.47 30.07 15.78
#